data_AF-A0A200JAN8-F1
#
_entry.id   AF-A0A200JAN8-F1
#
_cell.length_a   1.000
_cell.length_b   1.000
_cell.length_c   1.000
_cell.angle_alpha   90.00
_cell.angle_beta   90.00
_cell.angle_gamma   90.00
#
_symmetry.space_group_name_H-M   'P 1'
#
loop_
_entity.id
_entity.type
_entity.pdbx_description
1 polymer ?
#
loop_
_entity_poly.entity_id
_entity_poly.type
_entity_poly.pdbx_seq_one_letter_code
_entity_poly.pdbx_strand_id
1 'polypeptide(L)'
;MRRKETSWIWLERLGILCVILTILSLSITLTINFRPLYVWDIKALNILDQVTISQSELLKNFGQLMSYLNNPWNQTLQLSDFPVSASGAFHFYEVKRLFLLCYGVLLVTIIPSSLFIYRLFKVKRLWRLIRPFQWGMIIPVFFGLLMAIGFDQFFVAFHGVFFNNDDWLFDPATDPIINVLPEEFFMHSFILFFILLEVFFLIGIIIGKRELKKI
;
A
#
# COMPACT_ATOMS: atom_id res chain seq x y z
N MET A 1 -19.81 36.92 -10.99
CA MET A 1 -19.34 35.82 -11.88
C MET A 1 -18.03 35.21 -11.40
N ARG A 2 -16.95 35.98 -11.14
CA ARG A 2 -15.65 35.50 -10.59
C ARG A 2 -15.72 34.49 -9.42
N ARG A 3 -16.57 34.72 -8.41
CA ARG A 3 -16.67 33.84 -7.21
C ARG A 3 -17.22 32.43 -7.50
N LYS A 4 -18.07 32.29 -8.53
CA LYS A 4 -18.61 30.97 -8.95
C LYS A 4 -17.56 30.17 -9.73
N GLU A 5 -16.76 30.83 -10.55
CA GLU A 5 -15.66 30.19 -11.29
C GLU A 5 -14.56 29.67 -10.37
N THR A 6 -14.15 30.46 -9.37
CA THR A 6 -13.15 30.03 -8.38
C THR A 6 -13.62 28.83 -7.57
N SER A 7 -14.89 28.79 -7.16
CA SER A 7 -15.46 27.67 -6.39
C SER A 7 -15.41 26.34 -7.16
N TRP A 8 -15.68 26.38 -8.47
CA TRP A 8 -15.67 25.19 -9.30
C TRP A 8 -14.25 24.60 -9.50
N ILE A 9 -13.23 25.45 -9.64
CA ILE A 9 -11.83 25.01 -9.74
C ILE A 9 -11.39 24.27 -8.47
N TRP A 10 -11.76 24.77 -7.29
CA TRP A 10 -11.40 24.12 -6.02
C TRP A 10 -12.11 22.78 -5.83
N LEU A 11 -13.40 22.70 -6.17
CA LEU A 11 -14.14 21.43 -6.13
C LEU A 11 -13.54 20.38 -7.04
N GLU A 12 -13.06 20.78 -8.20
CA GLU A 12 -12.41 19.86 -9.11
C GLU A 12 -11.04 19.41 -8.62
N ARG A 13 -10.21 20.32 -8.12
CA ARG A 13 -8.91 19.97 -7.52
C ARG A 13 -9.09 19.01 -6.35
N LEU A 14 -10.09 19.24 -5.51
CA LEU A 14 -10.46 18.35 -4.43
C LEU A 14 -10.91 16.98 -4.97
N GLY A 15 -11.74 16.95 -6.01
CA GLY A 15 -12.15 15.71 -6.67
C GLY A 15 -10.97 14.91 -7.23
N ILE A 16 -10.02 15.57 -7.88
CA ILE A 16 -8.79 14.95 -8.39
C ILE A 16 -7.95 14.40 -7.22
N LEU A 17 -7.78 15.17 -6.15
CA LEU A 17 -7.06 14.73 -4.95
C LEU A 17 -7.71 13.49 -4.34
N CYS A 18 -9.04 13.50 -4.18
CA CYS A 18 -9.79 12.33 -3.72
C CYS A 18 -9.50 11.10 -4.58
N VAL A 19 -9.55 11.24 -5.91
CA VAL A 19 -9.28 10.12 -6.83
C VAL A 19 -7.86 9.59 -6.69
N ILE A 20 -6.86 10.47 -6.56
CA ILE A 20 -5.46 10.08 -6.35
C ILE A 20 -5.32 9.33 -5.02
N LEU A 21 -5.90 9.84 -3.93
CA LEU A 21 -5.87 9.19 -2.62
C LEU A 21 -6.60 7.85 -2.63
N THR A 22 -7.72 7.74 -3.34
CA THR A 22 -8.44 6.47 -3.53
C THR A 22 -7.59 5.46 -4.29
N ILE A 23 -6.94 5.85 -5.40
CA ILE A 23 -6.07 4.95 -6.17
C ILE A 23 -4.87 4.51 -5.31
N LEU A 24 -4.22 5.44 -4.62
CA LEU A 24 -3.08 5.16 -3.74
C LEU A 24 -3.46 4.16 -2.64
N SER A 25 -4.51 4.48 -1.87
CA SER A 25 -4.97 3.64 -0.76
C SER A 25 -5.54 2.31 -1.23
N LEU A 26 -6.18 2.25 -2.40
CA LEU A 26 -6.63 1.01 -3.01
C LEU A 26 -5.44 0.12 -3.40
N SER A 27 -4.41 0.66 -4.07
CA SER A 27 -3.21 -0.12 -4.41
C SER A 27 -2.53 -0.70 -3.18
N ILE A 28 -2.35 0.11 -2.12
CA ILE A 28 -1.77 -0.36 -0.85
C ILE A 28 -2.66 -1.44 -0.23
N THR A 29 -3.98 -1.22 -0.18
CA THR A 29 -4.93 -2.19 0.39
C THR A 29 -4.90 -3.52 -0.36
N LEU A 30 -4.83 -3.48 -1.69
CA LEU A 30 -4.71 -4.69 -2.51
C LEU A 30 -3.38 -5.40 -2.23
N THR A 31 -2.25 -4.69 -2.21
CA THR A 31 -0.94 -5.26 -1.88
C THR A 31 -0.93 -5.92 -0.50
N ILE A 32 -1.40 -5.23 0.55
CA ILE A 32 -1.48 -5.74 1.93
C ILE A 32 -2.22 -7.09 1.97
N ASN A 33 -3.33 -7.20 1.24
CA ASN A 33 -4.19 -8.38 1.27
C ASN A 33 -3.83 -9.42 0.20
N PHE A 34 -2.78 -9.20 -0.59
CA PHE A 34 -2.36 -10.12 -1.65
C PHE A 34 -1.51 -11.28 -1.11
N ARG A 35 -2.13 -12.11 -0.27
CA ARG A 35 -1.53 -13.34 0.30
C ARG A 35 -0.83 -14.25 -0.71
N PRO A 36 -1.27 -14.37 -1.98
CA PRO A 36 -0.55 -15.17 -2.97
C PRO A 36 0.93 -14.76 -3.15
N LEU A 37 1.28 -13.49 -2.95
CA LEU A 37 2.68 -13.05 -3.01
C LEU A 37 3.52 -13.73 -1.92
N TYR A 38 3.06 -13.70 -0.67
CA TYR A 38 3.76 -14.38 0.43
C TYR A 38 3.87 -15.90 0.20
N VAL A 39 2.81 -16.53 -0.32
CA VAL A 39 2.84 -17.96 -0.66
C VAL A 39 3.88 -18.28 -1.73
N TRP A 40 4.05 -17.38 -2.71
CA TRP A 40 5.08 -17.50 -3.72
C TRP A 40 6.48 -17.27 -3.12
N ASP A 41 6.63 -16.26 -2.28
CA ASP A 41 7.90 -15.90 -1.63
C ASP A 41 8.42 -16.97 -0.67
N ILE A 42 7.54 -17.73 -0.01
CA ILE A 42 7.94 -18.90 0.77
C ILE A 42 8.85 -19.84 -0.05
N LYS A 43 8.54 -20.01 -1.33
CA LYS A 43 9.34 -20.85 -2.25
C LYS A 43 10.46 -20.07 -2.90
N ALA A 44 10.18 -18.85 -3.38
CA ALA A 44 11.16 -18.06 -4.14
C ALA A 44 12.37 -17.64 -3.29
N LEU A 45 12.15 -17.42 -1.99
CA LEU A 45 13.16 -16.98 -1.03
C LEU A 45 13.63 -18.10 -0.08
N ASN A 46 13.19 -19.35 -0.32
CA ASN A 46 13.51 -20.51 0.54
C ASN A 46 13.25 -20.25 2.04
N ILE A 47 12.12 -19.60 2.37
CA ILE A 47 11.81 -19.16 3.75
C ILE A 47 11.80 -20.35 4.73
N LEU A 48 11.35 -21.51 4.28
CA LEU A 48 11.28 -22.71 5.13
C LEU A 48 12.65 -23.25 5.53
N ASP A 49 13.74 -22.85 4.87
CA ASP A 49 15.09 -23.27 5.26
C ASP A 49 15.58 -22.53 6.52
N GLN A 50 14.90 -21.45 6.91
CA GLN A 50 15.25 -20.62 8.07
C GLN A 50 14.50 -21.04 9.35
N VAL A 51 13.55 -21.97 9.25
CA VAL A 51 12.66 -22.36 10.36
C VAL A 51 12.39 -23.86 10.37
N THR A 52 12.02 -24.42 11.51
CA THR A 52 11.75 -25.86 11.66
C THR A 52 10.27 -26.22 11.52
N ILE A 53 9.41 -25.27 11.15
CA ILE A 53 7.96 -25.45 11.06
C ILE A 53 7.53 -25.81 9.64
N SER A 54 6.38 -26.47 9.52
CA SER A 54 5.77 -26.76 8.23
C SER A 54 5.27 -25.50 7.51
N GLN A 55 5.11 -25.57 6.20
CA GLN A 55 4.48 -24.50 5.42
C GLN A 55 3.07 -24.14 5.94
N SER A 56 2.31 -25.13 6.40
CA SER A 56 0.98 -24.92 6.98
C SER A 56 1.03 -24.11 8.28
N GLU A 57 1.98 -24.41 9.17
CA GLU A 57 2.19 -23.66 10.41
C GLU A 57 2.67 -22.24 10.11
N LEU A 58 3.62 -22.08 9.18
CA LEU A 58 4.06 -20.76 8.74
C LEU A 58 2.90 -19.91 8.21
N LEU A 59 2.08 -20.48 7.34
CA LEU A 59 0.92 -19.81 6.77
C LEU A 59 -0.19 -19.53 7.80
N LYS A 60 -0.27 -20.31 8.88
CA LYS A 60 -1.15 -20.04 10.02
C LYS A 60 -0.66 -18.81 10.81
N ASN A 61 0.63 -18.74 11.12
CA ASN A 61 1.23 -17.57 11.80
C ASN A 61 1.10 -16.31 10.96
N PHE A 62 1.38 -16.37 9.66
CA PHE A 62 1.13 -15.25 8.76
C PHE A 62 -0.35 -14.83 8.78
N GLY A 63 -1.27 -15.79 8.81
CA GLY A 63 -2.71 -15.50 8.96
C GLY A 63 -3.06 -14.82 10.29
N GLN A 64 -2.44 -15.22 11.41
CA GLN A 64 -2.62 -14.59 12.72
C GLN A 64 -2.09 -13.16 12.74
N LEU A 65 -0.89 -12.94 12.18
CA LEU A 65 -0.32 -11.61 12.01
C LEU A 65 -1.24 -10.72 11.18
N MET A 66 -1.66 -11.18 9.99
CA MET A 66 -2.56 -10.42 9.13
C MET A 66 -3.92 -10.18 9.80
N SER A 67 -4.44 -11.12 10.58
CA SER A 67 -5.66 -10.94 11.36
C SER A 67 -5.51 -9.82 12.38
N TYR A 68 -4.38 -9.76 13.10
CA TYR A 68 -4.08 -8.67 14.03
C TYR A 68 -3.97 -7.31 13.32
N LEU A 69 -3.18 -7.23 12.24
CA LEU A 69 -2.92 -5.99 11.50
C LEU A 69 -4.18 -5.42 10.83
N ASN A 70 -5.09 -6.28 10.37
CA ASN A 70 -6.32 -5.84 9.67
C ASN A 70 -7.49 -5.53 10.61
N ASN A 71 -7.42 -5.94 11.88
CA ASN A 71 -8.57 -5.90 12.78
C ASN A 71 -8.41 -4.79 13.85
N PRO A 72 -9.17 -3.69 13.80
CA PRO A 72 -9.06 -2.61 14.79
C PRO A 72 -9.42 -3.07 16.22
N TRP A 73 -10.19 -4.14 16.39
CA TRP A 73 -10.63 -4.65 17.69
C TRP A 73 -9.66 -5.65 18.34
N ASN A 74 -8.74 -6.24 17.57
CA ASN A 74 -7.76 -7.18 18.13
C ASN A 74 -6.61 -6.43 18.83
N GLN A 75 -6.58 -6.39 20.16
CA GLN A 75 -5.61 -5.58 20.90
C GLN A 75 -4.24 -6.23 21.08
N THR A 76 -4.14 -7.55 20.96
CA THR A 76 -2.92 -8.29 21.32
C THR A 76 -2.45 -9.14 20.16
N LEU A 77 -1.20 -8.94 19.71
CA LEU A 77 -0.57 -9.82 18.74
C LEU A 77 -0.19 -11.13 19.43
N GLN A 78 -0.67 -12.24 18.88
CA GLN A 78 -0.31 -13.58 19.33
C GLN A 78 -0.09 -14.47 18.11
N LEU A 79 1.10 -15.05 18.04
CA LEU A 79 1.51 -15.99 17.01
C LEU A 79 1.71 -17.36 17.66
N SER A 80 1.28 -18.42 16.99
CA SER A 80 1.36 -19.78 17.56
C SER A 80 2.78 -20.30 17.70
N ASP A 81 3.65 -19.96 16.74
CA ASP A 81 4.96 -20.62 16.61
C ASP A 81 6.13 -19.61 16.68
N PHE A 82 5.84 -18.32 16.77
CA PHE A 82 6.84 -17.26 16.91
C PHE A 82 6.61 -16.49 18.22
N PRO A 83 7.54 -16.48 19.18
CA PRO A 83 7.50 -15.53 20.27
C PRO A 83 7.57 -14.09 19.73
N VAL A 84 6.99 -13.17 20.50
CA VAL A 84 6.95 -11.74 20.17
C VAL A 84 7.36 -10.99 21.42
N SER A 85 8.44 -10.20 21.32
CA SER A 85 8.90 -9.34 22.41
C SER A 85 7.98 -8.12 22.58
N ALA A 86 8.16 -7.37 23.67
CA ALA A 86 7.41 -6.12 23.87
C ALA A 86 7.73 -5.09 22.77
N SER A 87 8.98 -5.04 22.33
CA SER A 87 9.46 -4.17 21.26
C SER A 87 8.84 -4.58 19.91
N GLY A 88 8.94 -5.87 19.54
CA GLY A 88 8.34 -6.39 18.32
C GLY A 88 6.81 -6.20 18.27
N ALA A 89 6.13 -6.43 19.39
CA ALA A 89 4.69 -6.18 19.52
C ALA A 89 4.34 -4.69 19.33
N PHE A 90 5.17 -3.78 19.85
CA PHE A 90 4.98 -2.34 19.67
C PHE A 90 5.15 -1.93 18.21
N HIS A 91 6.17 -2.42 17.52
CA HIS A 91 6.34 -2.15 16.09
C HIS A 91 5.14 -2.61 15.26
N PHE A 92 4.67 -3.85 15.47
CA PHE A 92 3.48 -4.33 14.75
C PHE A 92 2.21 -3.55 15.09
N TYR A 93 2.09 -3.01 16.30
CA TYR A 93 1.02 -2.08 16.66
C TYR A 93 1.10 -0.78 15.84
N GLU A 94 2.30 -0.23 15.63
CA GLU A 94 2.48 0.95 14.78
C GLU A 94 2.13 0.65 13.31
N VAL A 95 2.58 -0.48 12.77
CA VAL A 95 2.23 -0.95 11.42
C VAL A 95 0.72 -1.12 11.27
N LYS A 96 0.05 -1.70 12.28
CA LYS A 96 -1.41 -1.82 12.32
C LYS A 96 -2.10 -0.46 12.20
N ARG A 97 -1.61 0.58 12.88
CA ARG A 97 -2.18 1.93 12.76
C ARG A 97 -2.07 2.48 11.34
N LEU A 98 -0.96 2.20 10.64
CA LEU A 98 -0.78 2.59 9.24
C LEU A 98 -1.74 1.84 8.31
N PHE A 99 -1.98 0.54 8.53
CA PHE A 99 -2.99 -0.23 7.80
C PHE A 99 -4.38 0.37 7.97
N LEU A 100 -4.79 0.63 9.21
CA LEU A 100 -6.10 1.20 9.51
C LEU A 100 -6.25 2.63 9.00
N LEU A 101 -5.18 3.43 9.01
CA LEU A 101 -5.15 4.74 8.38
C LEU A 101 -5.39 4.62 6.87
N CYS A 102 -4.69 3.71 6.19
CA CYS A 102 -4.88 3.45 4.77
C CYS A 102 -6.35 3.08 4.45
N TYR A 103 -6.94 2.19 5.25
CA TYR A 103 -8.34 1.79 5.09
C TYR A 103 -9.32 2.94 5.36
N GLY A 104 -9.05 3.77 6.36
CA GLY A 104 -9.81 4.99 6.63
C GLY A 104 -9.77 5.97 5.46
N VAL A 105 -8.58 6.22 4.89
CA VAL A 105 -8.42 7.08 3.71
C VAL A 105 -9.19 6.50 2.52
N LEU A 106 -9.10 5.19 2.27
CA LEU A 106 -9.84 4.54 1.19
C LEU A 106 -11.36 4.72 1.38
N LEU A 107 -11.87 4.41 2.58
CA LEU A 107 -13.29 4.52 2.91
C LEU A 107 -13.82 5.95 2.72
N VAL A 108 -13.09 6.95 3.21
CA VAL A 108 -13.50 8.37 3.13
C VAL A 108 -13.43 8.89 1.70
N THR A 109 -12.50 8.40 0.87
CA THR A 109 -12.27 8.93 -0.46
C THR A 109 -13.04 8.21 -1.56
N ILE A 110 -13.40 6.93 -1.39
CA ILE A 110 -13.98 6.11 -2.49
C ILE A 110 -15.32 6.65 -3.01
N ILE A 111 -16.22 7.09 -2.11
CA ILE A 111 -17.52 7.66 -2.48
C ILE A 111 -17.36 9.00 -3.23
N PRO A 112 -16.66 10.02 -2.68
CA PRO A 112 -16.50 11.28 -3.40
C PRO A 112 -15.73 11.12 -4.72
N SER A 113 -14.74 10.23 -4.78
CA SER A 113 -14.04 9.87 -6.01
C SER A 113 -15.00 9.30 -7.07
N SER A 114 -15.86 8.35 -6.68
CA SER A 114 -16.83 7.73 -7.59
C SER A 114 -17.84 8.76 -8.13
N LEU A 115 -18.36 9.63 -7.26
CA LEU A 115 -19.27 10.71 -7.64
C LEU A 115 -18.59 11.72 -8.59
N PHE A 116 -17.34 12.08 -8.31
CA PHE A 116 -16.56 12.98 -9.13
C PHE A 116 -16.28 12.40 -10.53
N ILE A 117 -15.82 11.14 -10.60
CA ILE A 117 -15.58 10.43 -11.87
C ILE A 117 -16.88 10.32 -12.67
N TYR A 118 -17.99 9.94 -12.03
CA TYR A 118 -19.30 9.85 -12.68
C TYR A 118 -19.72 11.20 -13.26
N ARG A 119 -19.52 12.30 -12.52
CA ARG A 119 -19.80 13.65 -13.00
C ARG A 119 -18.94 13.99 -14.21
N LEU A 120 -17.63 13.74 -14.17
CA LEU A 120 -16.72 13.98 -15.30
C LEU A 120 -17.15 13.21 -16.55
N PHE A 121 -17.52 11.94 -16.39
CA PHE A 121 -18.03 11.10 -17.47
C PHE A 121 -19.30 11.70 -18.10
N LYS A 122 -20.28 12.11 -17.28
CA LYS A 122 -21.54 12.70 -17.78
C LYS A 122 -21.34 13.99 -18.56
N VAL A 123 -20.35 14.81 -18.19
CA VAL A 123 -20.05 16.07 -18.88
C VAL A 123 -18.94 15.96 -19.93
N LYS A 124 -18.49 14.73 -20.25
CA LYS A 124 -17.40 14.43 -21.21
C LYS A 124 -16.08 15.17 -20.88
N ARG A 125 -15.63 15.08 -19.63
CA ARG A 125 -14.41 15.73 -19.11
C ARG A 125 -13.46 14.79 -18.36
N LEU A 126 -13.53 13.48 -18.57
CA LEU A 126 -12.55 12.52 -18.04
C LEU A 126 -11.13 12.79 -18.52
N TRP A 127 -10.96 13.43 -19.67
CA TRP A 127 -9.65 13.87 -20.17
C TRP A 127 -8.86 14.75 -19.20
N ARG A 128 -9.54 15.40 -18.25
CA ARG A 128 -8.91 16.24 -17.23
C ARG A 128 -8.10 15.45 -16.20
N LEU A 129 -8.33 14.15 -16.10
CA LEU A 129 -7.54 13.24 -15.26
C LEU A 129 -6.19 12.86 -15.91
N ILE A 130 -6.02 13.07 -17.23
CA ILE A 130 -4.79 12.65 -17.95
C ILE A 130 -3.55 13.28 -17.34
N ARG A 131 -3.53 14.61 -17.17
CA ARG A 131 -2.35 15.32 -16.65
C ARG A 131 -2.03 14.95 -15.20
N PRO A 132 -2.99 14.97 -14.25
CA PRO A 132 -2.75 14.48 -12.90
C PRO A 132 -2.21 13.05 -12.86
N PHE A 133 -2.74 12.14 -13.67
CA PHE A 133 -2.27 10.76 -13.69
C PHE A 133 -0.88 10.62 -14.32
N GLN A 134 -0.55 11.37 -15.37
CA GLN A 134 0.81 11.41 -15.92
C GLN A 134 1.84 11.88 -14.88
N TRP A 135 1.51 12.91 -14.08
CA TRP A 135 2.36 13.34 -12.98
C TRP A 135 2.43 12.27 -11.88
N GLY A 136 1.30 11.63 -11.58
CA GLY A 136 1.21 10.52 -10.62
C GLY A 136 2.13 9.35 -10.97
N MET A 137 2.30 9.03 -12.26
CA MET A 137 3.19 7.95 -12.73
C MET A 137 4.69 8.26 -12.60
N ILE A 138 5.09 9.51 -12.31
CA ILE A 138 6.52 9.82 -12.11
C ILE A 138 7.00 9.29 -10.75
N ILE A 139 6.14 9.33 -9.74
CA ILE A 139 6.49 8.99 -8.36
C ILE A 139 6.88 7.51 -8.21
N PRO A 140 6.09 6.52 -8.68
CA PRO A 140 6.43 5.11 -8.56
C PRO A 140 7.69 4.75 -9.33
N VAL A 141 7.88 5.32 -10.53
CA VAL A 141 9.10 5.12 -11.32
C VAL A 141 10.32 5.63 -10.58
N PHE A 142 10.26 6.83 -10.01
CA PHE A 142 11.37 7.41 -9.24
C PHE A 142 11.74 6.55 -8.03
N PHE A 143 10.77 6.17 -7.19
CA PHE A 143 11.04 5.33 -6.02
C PHE A 143 11.43 3.90 -6.40
N GLY A 144 10.90 3.36 -7.49
CA GLY A 144 11.32 2.06 -8.03
C GLY A 144 12.80 2.07 -8.46
N LEU A 145 13.29 3.16 -9.04
CA LEU A 145 14.71 3.32 -9.35
C LEU A 145 15.57 3.40 -8.08
N LEU A 146 15.12 4.10 -7.05
CA LEU A 146 15.84 4.16 -5.77
C LEU A 146 15.96 2.78 -5.13
N MET A 147 14.87 2.02 -5.10
CA MET A 147 14.89 0.63 -4.62
C MET A 147 15.83 -0.26 -5.43
N ALA A 148 15.89 -0.07 -6.76
CA ALA A 148 16.77 -0.85 -7.62
C ALA A 148 18.27 -0.55 -7.41
N ILE A 149 18.61 0.63 -6.89
CA ILE A 149 20.00 1.01 -6.55
C ILE A 149 20.42 0.38 -5.21
N GLY A 150 19.51 0.32 -4.23
CA GLY A 150 19.77 -0.27 -2.92
C GLY A 150 18.49 -0.37 -2.09
N PHE A 151 17.96 -1.60 -1.98
CA PHE A 151 16.71 -1.83 -1.27
C PHE A 151 16.88 -1.67 0.25
N ASP A 152 17.98 -2.14 0.83
CA ASP A 152 18.19 -2.12 2.28
C ASP A 152 18.20 -0.67 2.81
N GLN A 153 18.90 0.24 2.10
CA GLN A 153 18.93 1.65 2.48
C GLN A 153 17.56 2.32 2.28
N PHE A 154 16.84 1.95 1.22
CA PHE A 154 15.46 2.39 1.02
C PHE A 154 14.55 1.89 2.15
N PHE A 155 14.70 0.64 2.57
CA PHE A 155 13.90 0.01 3.63
C PHE A 155 14.16 0.68 4.98
N VAL A 156 15.42 0.95 5.33
CA VAL A 156 15.80 1.69 6.54
C VAL A 156 15.26 3.13 6.49
N ALA A 157 15.42 3.83 5.36
CA ALA A 157 14.90 5.19 5.20
C ALA A 157 13.37 5.25 5.30
N PHE A 158 12.67 4.26 4.75
CA PHE A 158 11.23 4.11 4.89
C PHE A 158 10.84 3.97 6.38
N HIS A 159 11.53 3.11 7.13
CA HIS A 159 11.28 2.96 8.56
C HIS A 159 11.50 4.28 9.31
N GLY A 160 12.60 5.00 9.03
CA GLY A 160 12.88 6.30 9.66
C GLY A 160 11.87 7.42 9.33
N VAL A 161 11.07 7.28 8.27
CA VAL A 161 9.97 8.21 7.97
C VAL A 161 8.72 7.92 8.80
N PHE A 162 8.43 6.65 9.07
CA PHE A 162 7.18 6.22 9.72
C PHE A 162 7.32 5.93 11.21
N PHE A 163 8.53 5.59 11.68
CA PHE A 163 8.83 5.21 13.06
C PHE A 163 9.95 6.10 13.59
N ASN A 164 9.80 6.53 14.85
CA ASN A 164 10.73 7.44 15.52
C ASN A 164 11.52 6.75 16.66
N ASN A 165 11.61 5.42 16.57
CA ASN A 165 12.21 4.51 17.54
C ASN A 165 12.93 3.39 16.78
N ASP A 166 13.57 2.48 17.51
CA ASP A 166 14.30 1.34 16.97
C ASP A 166 13.55 0.00 17.13
N ASP A 167 12.26 0.02 17.50
CA ASP A 167 11.48 -1.20 17.78
C ASP A 167 11.24 -2.07 16.53
N TRP A 168 11.52 -1.53 15.34
CA TRP A 168 11.52 -2.25 14.07
C TRP A 168 12.81 -3.05 13.82
N LEU A 169 13.86 -2.85 14.62
CA LEU A 169 15.10 -3.64 14.59
C LEU A 169 14.92 -4.91 15.43
N PHE A 170 14.37 -5.95 14.81
CA PHE A 170 14.09 -7.21 15.49
C PHE A 170 15.37 -8.00 15.80
N ASP A 171 15.44 -8.53 17.03
CA ASP A 171 16.42 -9.56 17.40
C ASP A 171 15.84 -10.94 17.04
N PRO A 172 16.47 -11.72 16.13
CA PRO A 172 15.98 -13.06 15.77
C PRO A 172 15.81 -14.02 16.96
N ALA A 173 16.46 -13.78 18.10
CA ALA A 173 16.31 -14.60 19.30
C ALA A 173 14.99 -14.32 20.05
N THR A 174 14.51 -13.08 20.05
CA THR A 174 13.27 -12.68 20.74
C THR A 174 12.08 -12.51 19.81
N ASP A 175 12.36 -12.19 18.54
CA ASP A 175 11.40 -11.89 17.47
C ASP A 175 11.75 -12.66 16.19
N PRO A 176 11.76 -14.01 16.22
CA PRO A 176 12.15 -14.87 15.09
C PRO A 176 11.24 -14.74 13.86
N ILE A 177 10.13 -14.01 13.97
CA ILE A 177 9.27 -13.66 12.84
C ILE A 177 10.05 -12.90 11.74
N ILE A 178 11.14 -12.19 12.08
CA ILE A 178 12.00 -11.53 11.09
C ILE A 178 12.58 -12.50 10.06
N ASN A 179 12.87 -13.74 10.48
CA ASN A 179 13.45 -14.76 9.61
C ASN A 179 12.46 -15.26 8.54
N VAL A 180 11.16 -14.98 8.72
CA VAL A 180 10.10 -15.36 7.78
C VAL A 180 9.40 -14.17 7.15
N LEU A 181 9.84 -12.96 7.46
CA LEU A 181 9.47 -11.72 6.77
C LEU A 181 10.76 -11.02 6.31
N PRO A 182 11.53 -11.65 5.41
CA PRO A 182 12.78 -11.08 4.92
C PRO A 182 12.52 -9.78 4.14
N GLU A 183 13.53 -8.93 4.02
CA GLU A 183 13.39 -7.63 3.35
C GLU A 183 12.93 -7.77 1.89
N GLU A 184 13.34 -8.84 1.20
CA GLU A 184 12.94 -9.13 -0.18
C GLU A 184 11.42 -9.36 -0.33
N PHE A 185 10.74 -9.90 0.69
CA PHE A 185 9.28 -9.97 0.69
C PHE A 185 8.65 -8.56 0.65
N PHE A 186 9.24 -7.61 1.38
CA PHE A 186 8.80 -6.22 1.33
C PHE A 186 9.19 -5.56 0.01
N MET A 187 10.34 -5.88 -0.58
CA MET A 187 10.71 -5.44 -1.93
C MET A 187 9.67 -5.87 -2.96
N HIS A 188 9.29 -7.14 -2.97
CA HIS A 188 8.25 -7.64 -3.87
C HIS A 188 6.88 -6.99 -3.61
N SER A 189 6.57 -6.68 -2.34
CA SER A 189 5.35 -5.96 -1.96
C SER A 189 5.34 -4.53 -2.50
N PHE A 190 6.45 -3.79 -2.41
CA PHE A 190 6.60 -2.46 -3.01
C PHE A 190 6.49 -2.51 -4.54
N ILE A 191 7.10 -3.51 -5.18
CA ILE A 191 6.99 -3.73 -6.64
C ILE A 191 5.52 -3.94 -7.04
N LEU A 192 4.80 -4.83 -6.34
CA LEU A 192 3.38 -5.06 -6.59
C LEU A 192 2.56 -3.78 -6.41
N PHE A 193 2.81 -3.03 -5.33
CA PHE A 193 2.17 -1.75 -5.08
C PHE A 193 2.39 -0.74 -6.22
N PHE A 194 3.63 -0.57 -6.69
CA PHE A 194 3.93 0.33 -7.80
C PHE A 194 3.29 -0.13 -9.11
N ILE A 195 3.30 -1.42 -9.42
CA ILE A 195 2.62 -1.97 -10.60
C ILE A 195 1.12 -1.65 -10.56
N LEU A 196 0.46 -1.90 -9.42
CA LEU A 196 -0.98 -1.61 -9.28
C LEU A 196 -1.27 -0.11 -9.46
N LEU A 197 -0.45 0.74 -8.85
CA LEU A 197 -0.57 2.19 -8.95
C LEU A 197 -0.41 2.69 -10.41
N GLU A 198 0.64 2.21 -11.11
CA GLU A 198 0.87 2.51 -12.52
C GLU A 198 -0.28 2.04 -13.42
N VAL A 199 -0.79 0.82 -13.19
CA VAL A 199 -1.91 0.26 -13.94
C VAL A 199 -3.17 1.11 -13.77
N PHE A 200 -3.52 1.52 -12.55
CA PHE A 200 -4.70 2.36 -12.33
C PHE A 200 -4.58 3.73 -13.01
N PHE A 201 -3.41 4.39 -12.92
CA PHE A 201 -3.18 5.64 -13.62
C PHE A 201 -3.24 5.47 -15.15
N LEU A 202 -2.63 4.41 -15.67
CA LEU A 202 -2.64 4.11 -17.10
C LEU A 202 -4.05 3.87 -17.63
N ILE A 203 -4.88 3.08 -16.92
CA ILE A 203 -6.29 2.87 -17.26
C ILE A 203 -7.02 4.21 -17.35
N GLY A 204 -6.84 5.07 -16.35
CA GLY A 204 -7.42 6.41 -16.32
C GLY A 204 -7.02 7.28 -17.52
N ILE A 205 -5.73 7.26 -17.88
CA ILE A 205 -5.21 7.98 -19.05
C ILE A 205 -5.81 7.45 -20.35
N ILE A 206 -5.88 6.12 -20.51
CA ILE A 206 -6.45 5.48 -21.71
C ILE A 206 -7.92 5.86 -21.86
N ILE A 207 -8.70 5.81 -20.78
CA ILE A 207 -10.11 6.20 -20.78
C ILE A 207 -10.26 7.70 -21.14
N GLY A 208 -9.47 8.57 -20.52
CA GLY A 208 -9.49 10.01 -20.82
C GLY A 208 -9.12 10.32 -22.29
N LYS A 209 -8.11 9.64 -22.85
CA LYS A 209 -7.72 9.79 -24.26
C LYS A 209 -8.80 9.30 -25.21
N ARG A 210 -9.50 8.20 -24.88
CA ARG A 210 -10.61 7.68 -25.69
C ARG A 210 -11.80 8.64 -25.71
N GLU A 211 -12.06 9.36 -24.62
CA GLU A 211 -13.10 10.40 -24.58
C GLU A 211 -12.76 11.59 -25.46
N LEU A 212 -11.51 12.08 -25.43
CA LEU A 212 -11.04 13.18 -26.30
C LEU A 212 -11.23 12.87 -27.79
N LYS A 213 -11.01 11.62 -28.21
CA LYS A 213 -11.18 11.19 -29.61
C LYS A 213 -12.65 11.17 -30.07
N LYS A 214 -13.62 11.25 -29.14
CA LYS A 214 -15.06 11.21 -29.42
C LYS A 214 -15.72 12.59 -29.33
N ILE A 215 -14.95 13.63 -29.01
CA ILE A 215 -15.37 15.04 -29.01
C ILE A 215 -14.93 15.63 -30.34
#